data_AF-A0A099NX40-F1
#
_entry.id   AF-A0A099NX40-F1
#
_cell.length_a   1.000
_cell.length_b   1.000
_cell.length_c   1.000
_cell.angle_alpha   90.00
_cell.angle_beta   90.00
_cell.angle_gamma   90.00
#
_symmetry.space_group_name_H-M   'P 1'
#
loop_
_entity.id
_entity.type
_entity.pdbx_description
1 polymer ?
#
loop_
_entity_poly.entity_id
_entity_poly.type
_entity_poly.pdbx_seq_one_letter_code
_entity_poly.pdbx_strand_id
1 'polypeptide(L)'
;MPIGLPMGGEDVFISDTSSSKRKEEWIKEKQKQKEKEKQKQNAEIVEDVRIDDYVIQVESFFDTYRVVQEFKRSGFTEAESKILTRYMYDVLKEKMNWINKTYAPKVDLENETYLFEAAHSELLFEVTNSREISIMNLTNDSIILKRWFNGLNDETIAEIKLNDDLIKLELNQFKHENNLQQRELNLKNSDLNSRIISDMVSGLKSDIETYRWQLTRAGIVTILTMAVCILSVWNVAKRVNEEHSNEKWPRLVPVHEQTDEESHDYEADWDESVPLA
;
A
#
# COMPACT_ATOMS: atom_id res chain seq x y z
N MET A 1 -47.13 -23.72 30.28
CA MET A 1 -46.19 -22.58 30.12
C MET A 1 -45.18 -22.67 31.26
N PRO A 2 -43.85 -22.54 31.08
CA PRO A 2 -43.04 -22.18 29.90
C PRO A 2 -42.37 -23.42 29.22
N ILE A 3 -42.15 -23.53 27.90
CA ILE A 3 -41.28 -22.84 26.92
C ILE A 3 -39.79 -23.20 27.03
N GLY A 4 -39.29 -23.91 26.01
CA GLY A 4 -37.87 -24.11 25.66
C GLY A 4 -37.73 -24.95 24.39
N LEU A 5 -37.50 -24.31 23.23
CA LEU A 5 -37.31 -24.92 21.90
C LEU A 5 -35.93 -25.62 21.75
N PRO A 6 -35.80 -26.55 20.77
CA PRO A 6 -34.59 -27.34 20.54
C PRO A 6 -33.51 -26.60 19.74
N MET A 7 -32.25 -26.87 20.07
CA MET A 7 -31.05 -26.33 19.40
C MET A 7 -30.54 -27.30 18.32
N GLY A 8 -30.34 -26.77 17.11
CA GLY A 8 -29.21 -27.06 16.22
C GLY A 8 -29.13 -28.44 15.58
N GLY A 9 -29.75 -28.62 14.41
CA GLY A 9 -29.35 -29.62 13.44
C GLY A 9 -28.09 -29.16 12.69
N GLU A 10 -27.05 -29.99 12.69
CA GLU A 10 -25.89 -29.85 11.81
C GLU A 10 -26.30 -30.28 10.39
N ASP A 11 -26.56 -29.30 9.52
CA ASP A 11 -26.67 -29.55 8.09
C ASP A 11 -25.27 -29.77 7.51
N VAL A 12 -24.83 -31.03 7.51
CA VAL A 12 -23.67 -31.48 6.75
C VAL A 12 -24.01 -31.39 5.27
N PHE A 13 -23.55 -30.32 4.62
CA PHE A 13 -23.59 -30.16 3.17
C PHE A 13 -22.67 -31.21 2.52
N ILE A 14 -23.20 -32.40 2.27
CA ILE A 14 -22.56 -33.41 1.42
C ILE A 14 -22.67 -32.88 -0.02
N SER A 15 -21.60 -32.25 -0.51
CA SER A 15 -21.48 -31.92 -1.93
C SER A 15 -21.61 -33.22 -2.74
N ASP A 16 -22.68 -33.32 -3.54
CA ASP A 16 -23.01 -34.46 -4.39
C ASP A 16 -22.00 -34.62 -5.54
N THR A 17 -20.80 -35.06 -5.17
CA THR A 17 -19.71 -35.45 -6.06
C THR A 17 -20.06 -36.68 -6.90
N SER A 18 -21.08 -37.45 -6.51
CA SER A 18 -21.62 -38.61 -7.24
C SER A 18 -22.35 -38.18 -8.50
N SER A 19 -23.19 -37.14 -8.42
CA SER A 19 -23.90 -36.56 -9.58
C SER A 19 -22.95 -35.93 -10.60
N SER A 20 -21.89 -35.24 -10.14
CA SER A 20 -20.89 -34.64 -11.06
C SER A 20 -20.08 -35.71 -11.80
N LYS A 21 -19.61 -36.75 -11.10
CA LYS A 21 -18.87 -37.86 -11.71
C LYS A 21 -19.71 -38.63 -12.73
N ARG A 22 -20.99 -38.88 -12.42
CA ARG A 22 -21.91 -39.58 -13.32
C ARG A 22 -22.19 -38.80 -14.60
N LYS A 23 -22.22 -37.46 -14.52
CA LYS A 23 -22.33 -36.58 -15.70
C LYS A 23 -21.07 -36.64 -16.57
N GLU A 24 -19.88 -36.63 -15.97
CA GLU A 24 -18.61 -36.77 -16.70
C GLU A 24 -18.48 -38.14 -17.39
N GLU A 25 -18.90 -39.21 -16.72
CA GLU A 25 -18.92 -40.56 -17.30
C GLU A 25 -19.91 -40.65 -18.47
N TRP A 26 -21.10 -40.06 -18.35
CA TRP A 26 -22.09 -40.01 -19.42
C TRP A 26 -21.59 -39.24 -20.66
N ILE A 27 -20.85 -38.14 -20.46
CA ILE A 27 -20.24 -37.37 -21.55
C ILE A 27 -19.17 -38.20 -22.26
N LYS A 28 -18.28 -38.88 -21.51
CA LYS A 28 -17.25 -39.76 -22.07
C LYS A 28 -17.86 -40.93 -22.84
N GLU A 29 -18.91 -41.56 -22.31
CA GLU A 29 -19.65 -42.64 -22.98
C GLU A 29 -20.23 -42.15 -24.31
N LYS A 30 -20.85 -40.95 -24.32
CA LYS A 30 -21.41 -40.35 -25.54
C LYS A 30 -20.36 -39.98 -26.58
N GLN A 31 -19.19 -39.49 -26.16
CA GLN A 31 -18.07 -39.22 -27.05
C GLN A 31 -17.54 -40.52 -27.67
N LYS A 32 -17.38 -41.57 -26.86
CA LYS A 32 -16.93 -42.89 -27.31
C LYS A 32 -17.93 -43.55 -28.26
N GLN A 33 -19.23 -43.34 -28.05
CA GLN A 33 -20.28 -43.77 -28.98
C GLN A 33 -20.18 -43.01 -30.32
N LYS A 34 -20.01 -41.68 -30.28
CA LYS A 34 -19.82 -40.87 -31.50
C LYS A 34 -18.57 -41.25 -32.29
N GLU A 35 -17.45 -41.54 -31.62
CA GLU A 35 -16.24 -42.04 -32.27
C GLU A 35 -16.45 -43.42 -32.90
N LYS A 36 -17.15 -44.33 -32.22
CA LYS A 36 -17.49 -45.64 -32.78
C LYS A 36 -18.45 -45.54 -33.97
N GLU A 37 -19.40 -44.62 -33.93
CA GLU A 37 -20.29 -44.34 -35.06
C GLU A 37 -19.52 -43.73 -36.24
N LYS A 38 -18.64 -42.75 -36.00
CA LYS A 38 -17.74 -42.21 -37.04
C LYS A 38 -16.82 -43.29 -37.62
N GLN A 39 -16.25 -44.17 -36.79
CA GLN A 39 -15.40 -45.27 -37.25
C GLN A 39 -16.18 -46.30 -38.05
N LYS A 40 -17.41 -46.65 -37.64
CA LYS A 40 -18.29 -47.52 -38.42
C LYS A 40 -18.68 -46.90 -39.76
N GLN A 41 -19.02 -45.62 -39.76
CA GLN A 41 -19.38 -44.90 -40.97
C GLN A 41 -18.18 -44.79 -41.93
N ASN A 42 -16.98 -44.57 -41.40
CA ASN A 42 -15.74 -44.57 -42.19
C ASN A 42 -15.40 -45.97 -42.73
N ALA A 43 -15.63 -47.03 -41.94
CA ALA A 43 -15.44 -48.41 -42.39
C ALA A 43 -16.45 -48.86 -43.45
N GLU A 44 -17.69 -48.38 -43.38
CA GLU A 44 -18.75 -48.64 -44.36
C GLU A 44 -18.47 -47.91 -45.69
N ILE A 45 -17.94 -46.68 -45.63
CA ILE A 45 -17.43 -45.96 -46.81
C ILE A 45 -16.26 -46.74 -47.44
N VAL A 46 -15.36 -47.31 -46.64
CA VAL A 46 -14.23 -48.10 -47.15
C VAL A 46 -14.69 -49.44 -47.77
N GLU A 47 -15.78 -50.04 -47.30
CA GLU A 47 -16.37 -51.25 -47.91
C GLU A 47 -17.08 -50.96 -49.24
N ASP A 48 -17.80 -49.83 -49.37
CA ASP A 48 -18.47 -49.41 -50.60
C ASP A 48 -17.49 -48.97 -51.71
N VAL A 49 -16.28 -48.53 -51.32
CA VAL A 49 -15.18 -48.15 -52.23
C VAL A 49 -14.48 -49.36 -52.85
N ARG A 50 -14.80 -50.60 -52.45
CA ARG A 50 -14.35 -51.80 -53.17
C ARG A 50 -15.20 -52.02 -54.43
N ILE A 51 -15.27 -51.00 -55.27
CA ILE A 51 -15.78 -51.11 -56.63
C ILE A 51 -14.80 -52.01 -57.37
N ASP A 52 -15.29 -53.19 -57.77
CA ASP A 52 -14.56 -54.15 -58.58
C ASP A 52 -13.81 -53.43 -59.70
N ASP A 53 -12.48 -53.61 -59.67
CA ASP A 53 -11.50 -53.34 -60.71
C ASP A 53 -12.14 -53.07 -62.07
N TYR A 54 -12.49 -51.80 -62.34
CA TYR A 54 -13.06 -51.36 -63.62
C TYR A 54 -11.94 -51.33 -64.66
N VAL A 55 -11.32 -52.49 -64.88
CA VAL A 55 -10.38 -52.69 -65.97
C VAL A 55 -11.20 -52.55 -67.23
N ILE A 56 -11.02 -51.45 -67.93
CA ILE A 56 -11.68 -51.19 -69.21
C ILE A 56 -11.36 -52.36 -70.15
N GLN A 57 -12.31 -53.28 -70.32
CA GLN A 57 -12.11 -54.46 -71.15
C GLN A 57 -12.25 -54.09 -72.63
N VAL A 58 -11.31 -54.52 -73.45
CA VAL A 58 -11.28 -54.28 -74.90
C VAL A 58 -12.56 -54.77 -75.58
N GLU A 59 -13.13 -55.87 -75.07
CA GLU A 59 -14.39 -56.48 -75.51
C GLU A 59 -15.60 -55.53 -75.45
N SER A 60 -15.60 -54.54 -74.55
CA SER A 60 -16.71 -53.58 -74.43
C SER A 60 -16.68 -52.49 -75.51
N PHE A 61 -15.55 -52.27 -76.18
CA PHE A 61 -15.35 -51.15 -77.12
C PHE A 61 -15.07 -51.59 -78.55
N PHE A 62 -14.82 -52.87 -78.80
CA PHE A 62 -14.46 -53.39 -80.11
C PHE A 62 -15.39 -54.50 -80.61
N ASP A 63 -16.24 -54.16 -81.57
CA ASP A 63 -17.12 -55.12 -82.24
C ASP A 63 -16.40 -55.79 -83.42
N THR A 64 -15.83 -56.96 -83.16
CA THR A 64 -15.14 -57.80 -84.16
C THR A 64 -16.04 -58.16 -85.35
N TYR A 65 -17.35 -58.37 -85.12
CA TYR A 65 -18.27 -58.78 -86.18
C TYR A 65 -18.55 -57.62 -87.14
N ARG A 66 -18.80 -56.42 -86.61
CA ARG A 66 -19.04 -55.22 -87.43
C ARG A 66 -17.84 -54.86 -88.28
N VAL A 67 -16.64 -54.93 -87.71
CA VAL A 67 -15.38 -54.62 -88.42
C VAL A 67 -15.11 -55.63 -89.54
N VAL A 68 -15.34 -56.93 -89.30
CA VAL A 68 -15.21 -57.96 -90.35
C VAL A 68 -16.22 -57.75 -91.48
N GLN A 69 -17.46 -57.34 -91.16
CA GLN A 69 -18.48 -57.02 -92.16
C GLN A 69 -18.11 -55.79 -93.00
N GLU A 70 -17.50 -54.76 -92.40
CA GLU A 70 -16.99 -53.59 -93.13
C GLU A 70 -15.86 -53.96 -94.10
N PHE A 71 -14.89 -54.77 -93.66
CA PHE A 71 -13.81 -55.23 -94.55
C PHE A 71 -14.33 -56.09 -95.71
N LYS A 72 -15.32 -56.97 -95.45
CA LYS A 72 -15.99 -57.72 -96.52
C LYS A 72 -16.70 -56.81 -97.52
N ARG A 73 -17.35 -55.73 -97.06
CA ARG A 73 -17.99 -54.73 -97.94
C ARG A 73 -16.99 -53.95 -98.79
N SER A 74 -15.76 -53.76 -98.29
CA SER A 74 -14.67 -53.11 -99.03
C SER A 74 -13.96 -54.02 -100.05
N GLY A 75 -14.38 -55.28 -100.19
CA GLY A 75 -13.85 -56.22 -101.18
C GLY A 75 -12.76 -57.17 -100.68
N PHE A 76 -12.47 -57.19 -99.37
CA PHE A 76 -11.54 -58.16 -98.79
C PHE A 76 -12.19 -59.54 -98.63
N THR A 77 -11.39 -60.60 -98.77
CA THR A 77 -11.87 -61.95 -98.49
C THR A 77 -12.13 -62.13 -96.98
N GLU A 78 -12.93 -63.14 -96.62
CA GLU A 78 -13.24 -63.40 -95.21
C GLU A 78 -11.99 -63.71 -94.37
N ALA A 79 -11.01 -64.42 -94.95
CA ALA A 79 -9.77 -64.75 -94.29
C ALA A 79 -8.91 -63.50 -94.03
N GLU A 80 -8.75 -62.64 -95.04
CA GLU A 80 -8.02 -61.37 -94.93
C GLU A 80 -8.68 -60.42 -93.93
N SER A 81 -10.02 -60.33 -93.96
CA SER A 81 -10.79 -59.51 -93.03
C SER A 81 -10.56 -59.95 -91.58
N LYS A 82 -10.59 -61.27 -91.30
CA LYS A 82 -10.32 -61.79 -89.95
C LYS A 82 -8.89 -61.50 -89.48
N ILE A 83 -7.90 -61.59 -90.36
CA ILE A 83 -6.49 -61.29 -90.03
C ILE A 83 -6.34 -59.80 -89.70
N LEU A 84 -6.92 -58.92 -90.52
CA LEU A 84 -6.84 -57.49 -90.32
C LEU A 84 -7.57 -57.04 -89.04
N THR A 85 -8.75 -57.61 -88.77
CA THR A 85 -9.48 -57.37 -87.52
C THR A 85 -8.69 -57.85 -86.31
N ARG A 86 -8.01 -59.00 -86.39
CA ARG A 86 -7.15 -59.50 -85.30
C ARG A 86 -5.97 -58.57 -85.03
N TYR A 87 -5.33 -58.08 -86.07
CA TYR A 87 -4.24 -57.09 -85.94
C TYR A 87 -4.73 -55.77 -85.31
N MET A 88 -5.90 -55.27 -85.73
CA MET A 88 -6.53 -54.10 -85.09
C MET A 88 -6.83 -54.35 -83.61
N TYR A 89 -7.35 -55.54 -83.27
CA TYR A 89 -7.63 -55.91 -81.88
C TYR A 89 -6.35 -55.90 -81.04
N ASP A 90 -5.24 -56.45 -81.55
CA ASP A 90 -3.96 -56.48 -80.84
C ASP A 90 -3.40 -55.07 -80.60
N VAL A 91 -3.44 -54.19 -81.61
CA VAL A 91 -3.02 -52.78 -81.47
C VAL A 91 -3.93 -52.02 -80.50
N LEU A 92 -5.24 -52.23 -80.57
CA LEU A 92 -6.19 -51.59 -79.67
C LEU A 92 -5.98 -52.04 -78.22
N LYS A 93 -5.73 -53.34 -78.01
CA LYS A 93 -5.41 -53.90 -76.70
C LYS A 93 -4.13 -53.31 -76.12
N GLU A 94 -3.09 -53.14 -76.94
CA GLU A 94 -1.85 -52.50 -76.50
C GLU A 94 -2.10 -51.05 -76.05
N LYS A 95 -2.86 -50.28 -76.84
CA LYS A 95 -3.19 -48.88 -76.51
C LYS A 95 -4.09 -48.78 -75.28
N MET A 96 -5.06 -49.67 -75.12
CA MET A 96 -5.93 -49.68 -73.94
C MET A 96 -5.15 -50.02 -72.67
N ASN A 97 -4.23 -50.99 -72.72
CA ASN A 97 -3.33 -51.29 -71.62
C ASN A 97 -2.42 -50.10 -71.26
N TRP A 98 -1.97 -49.34 -72.25
CA TRP A 98 -1.21 -48.11 -72.00
C TRP A 98 -2.06 -47.04 -71.32
N ILE A 99 -3.33 -46.84 -71.75
CA ILE A 99 -4.25 -45.90 -71.12
C ILE A 99 -4.52 -46.30 -69.66
N ASN A 100 -4.88 -47.56 -69.40
CA ASN A 100 -5.16 -48.06 -68.05
C ASN A 100 -3.94 -47.97 -67.11
N LYS A 101 -2.71 -48.01 -67.64
CA LYS A 101 -1.49 -47.82 -66.84
C LYS A 101 -1.14 -46.36 -66.59
N THR A 102 -1.50 -45.46 -67.50
CA THR A 102 -1.08 -44.06 -67.48
C THR A 102 -2.12 -43.17 -66.81
N TYR A 103 -3.40 -43.53 -66.90
CA TYR A 103 -4.51 -42.75 -66.40
C TYR A 103 -5.25 -43.51 -65.30
N ALA A 104 -5.58 -42.80 -64.23
CA ALA A 104 -6.46 -43.30 -63.18
C ALA A 104 -7.93 -43.12 -63.61
N PRO A 105 -8.82 -44.06 -63.23
CA PRO A 105 -10.26 -43.87 -63.33
C PRO A 105 -10.69 -42.58 -62.63
N LYS A 106 -11.69 -41.91 -63.21
CA LYS A 106 -12.24 -40.68 -62.63
C LYS A 106 -12.79 -40.90 -61.20
N VAL A 107 -13.38 -42.07 -60.95
CA VAL A 107 -13.95 -42.43 -59.64
C VAL A 107 -12.87 -42.50 -58.57
N ASP A 108 -11.73 -43.14 -58.88
CA ASP A 108 -10.60 -43.23 -57.95
C ASP A 108 -10.03 -41.84 -57.64
N LEU A 109 -9.89 -40.98 -58.66
CA LEU A 109 -9.42 -39.62 -58.48
C LEU A 109 -10.38 -38.79 -57.60
N GLU A 110 -11.69 -38.91 -57.81
CA GLU A 110 -12.70 -38.24 -56.99
C GLU A 110 -12.64 -38.73 -55.54
N ASN A 111 -12.55 -40.04 -55.31
CA ASN A 111 -12.43 -40.61 -53.98
C ASN A 111 -11.16 -40.14 -53.24
N GLU A 112 -10.00 -40.19 -53.89
CA GLU A 112 -8.74 -39.68 -53.32
C GLU A 112 -8.82 -38.17 -53.03
N THR A 113 -9.51 -37.41 -53.88
CA THR A 113 -9.75 -35.97 -53.63
C THR A 113 -10.62 -35.76 -52.39
N TYR A 114 -11.69 -36.55 -52.21
CA TYR A 114 -12.53 -36.48 -51.02
C TYR A 114 -11.75 -36.84 -49.75
N LEU A 115 -10.94 -37.90 -49.77
CA LEU A 115 -10.07 -38.29 -48.66
C LEU A 115 -9.06 -37.20 -48.31
N PHE A 116 -8.46 -36.59 -49.33
CA PHE A 116 -7.52 -35.48 -49.15
C PHE A 116 -8.20 -34.25 -48.56
N GLU A 117 -9.37 -33.85 -49.06
CA GLU A 117 -10.14 -32.72 -48.52
C GLU A 117 -10.58 -32.98 -47.08
N ALA A 118 -11.01 -34.20 -46.76
CA ALA A 118 -11.37 -34.60 -45.40
C ALA A 118 -10.16 -34.47 -44.46
N ALA A 119 -9.02 -35.07 -44.82
CA ALA A 119 -7.79 -35.00 -44.02
C ALA A 119 -7.27 -33.56 -43.89
N HIS A 120 -7.37 -32.76 -44.94
CA HIS A 120 -7.01 -31.34 -44.91
C HIS A 120 -7.91 -30.53 -43.97
N SER A 121 -9.23 -30.77 -44.01
CA SER A 121 -10.18 -30.12 -43.11
C SER A 121 -9.96 -30.50 -41.65
N GLU A 122 -9.61 -31.76 -41.39
CA GLU A 122 -9.27 -32.25 -40.06
C GLU A 122 -7.97 -31.61 -39.55
N LEU A 123 -6.94 -31.53 -40.40
CA LEU A 123 -5.68 -30.87 -40.04
C LEU A 123 -5.87 -29.38 -39.77
N LEU A 124 -6.66 -28.67 -40.60
CA LEU A 124 -6.98 -27.26 -40.35
C LEU A 124 -7.74 -27.06 -39.04
N PHE A 125 -8.69 -27.95 -38.75
CA PHE A 125 -9.41 -27.93 -37.49
C PHE A 125 -8.46 -28.15 -36.31
N GLU A 126 -7.59 -29.16 -36.36
CA GLU A 126 -6.63 -29.46 -35.31
C GLU A 126 -5.64 -28.32 -35.08
N VAL A 127 -5.10 -27.72 -36.15
CA VAL A 127 -4.20 -26.56 -36.05
C VAL A 127 -4.92 -25.35 -35.45
N THR A 128 -6.15 -25.09 -35.86
CA THR A 128 -6.94 -23.96 -35.34
C THR A 128 -7.27 -24.16 -33.87
N ASN A 129 -7.73 -25.36 -33.51
CA ASN A 129 -8.05 -25.73 -32.14
C ASN A 129 -6.80 -25.67 -31.24
N SER A 130 -5.66 -26.19 -31.70
CA SER A 130 -4.39 -26.10 -30.98
C SER A 130 -3.95 -24.65 -30.74
N ARG A 131 -4.11 -23.78 -31.75
CA ARG A 131 -3.85 -22.34 -31.60
C ARG A 131 -4.79 -21.69 -30.60
N GLU A 132 -6.08 -21.99 -30.66
CA GLU A 132 -7.08 -21.44 -29.73
C GLU A 132 -6.78 -21.86 -28.28
N ILE A 133 -6.48 -23.14 -28.05
CA ILE A 133 -6.05 -23.64 -26.74
C ILE A 133 -4.79 -22.91 -26.25
N SER A 134 -3.80 -22.74 -27.13
CA SER A 134 -2.57 -22.02 -26.78
C SER A 134 -2.84 -20.56 -26.39
N ILE A 135 -3.73 -19.87 -27.12
CA ILE A 135 -4.14 -18.50 -26.80
C ILE A 135 -4.92 -18.47 -25.48
N MET A 136 -5.84 -19.41 -25.25
CA MET A 136 -6.55 -19.54 -23.98
C MET A 136 -5.59 -19.73 -22.79
N ASN A 137 -4.56 -20.57 -22.95
CA ASN A 137 -3.55 -20.76 -21.92
C ASN A 137 -2.76 -19.48 -21.66
N LEU A 138 -2.26 -18.82 -22.71
CA LEU A 138 -1.52 -17.56 -22.57
C LEU A 138 -2.36 -16.44 -21.93
N THR A 139 -3.64 -16.35 -22.30
CA THR A 139 -4.55 -15.36 -21.70
C THR A 139 -4.82 -15.68 -20.23
N ASN A 140 -4.98 -16.94 -19.86
CA ASN A 140 -5.12 -17.36 -18.46
C ASN A 140 -3.85 -17.04 -17.65
N ASP A 141 -2.67 -17.40 -18.17
CA ASP A 141 -1.39 -17.10 -17.53
C ASP A 141 -1.20 -15.59 -17.34
N SER A 142 -1.58 -14.78 -18.33
CA SER A 142 -1.57 -13.31 -18.25
C SER A 142 -2.51 -12.78 -17.16
N ILE A 143 -3.72 -13.35 -17.03
CA ILE A 143 -4.67 -12.98 -15.96
C ILE A 143 -4.10 -13.33 -14.58
N ILE A 144 -3.51 -14.51 -14.43
CA ILE A 144 -2.89 -14.95 -13.18
C ILE A 144 -1.72 -14.03 -12.82
N LEU A 145 -0.82 -13.77 -13.77
CA LEU A 145 0.33 -12.89 -13.56
C LEU A 145 -0.10 -11.48 -13.18
N LYS A 146 -1.13 -10.94 -13.83
CA LYS A 146 -1.70 -9.63 -13.50
C LYS A 146 -2.27 -9.62 -12.08
N ARG A 147 -2.95 -10.69 -11.65
CA ARG A 147 -3.46 -10.81 -10.28
C ARG A 147 -2.32 -10.83 -9.26
N TRP A 148 -1.26 -11.59 -9.52
CA TRP A 148 -0.09 -11.64 -8.64
C TRP A 148 0.64 -10.30 -8.58
N PHE A 149 0.82 -9.64 -9.73
CA PHE A 149 1.39 -8.32 -9.79
C PHE A 149 0.58 -7.30 -8.98
N ASN A 150 -0.75 -7.30 -9.15
CA ASN A 150 -1.62 -6.43 -8.35
C ASN A 150 -1.53 -6.75 -6.86
N GLY A 151 -1.49 -8.04 -6.49
CA GLY A 151 -1.32 -8.45 -5.09
C GLY A 151 -0.01 -7.94 -4.48
N LEU A 152 1.11 -8.10 -5.20
CA LEU A 152 2.42 -7.56 -4.79
C LEU A 152 2.40 -6.04 -4.71
N ASN A 153 1.75 -5.36 -5.65
CA ASN A 153 1.62 -3.92 -5.64
C ASN A 153 0.80 -3.44 -4.42
N ASP A 154 -0.30 -4.11 -4.09
CA ASP A 154 -1.13 -3.76 -2.95
C ASP A 154 -0.38 -4.02 -1.62
N GLU A 155 0.36 -5.12 -1.53
CA GLU A 155 1.22 -5.46 -0.39
C GLU A 155 2.31 -4.42 -0.18
N THR A 156 3.04 -4.07 -1.24
CA THR A 156 4.11 -3.05 -1.17
C THR A 156 3.56 -1.67 -0.81
N ILE A 157 2.40 -1.26 -1.36
CA ILE A 157 1.74 -0.01 -0.96
C ILE A 157 1.33 -0.04 0.51
N ALA A 158 0.82 -1.18 1.00
CA ALA A 158 0.47 -1.34 2.40
C ALA A 158 1.70 -1.24 3.31
N GLU A 159 2.81 -1.88 2.92
CA GLU A 159 4.08 -1.82 3.65
C GLU A 159 4.68 -0.42 3.67
N ILE A 160 4.65 0.31 2.55
CA ILE A 160 5.09 1.72 2.49
C ILE A 160 4.24 2.57 3.43
N LYS A 161 2.91 2.41 3.43
CA LYS A 161 2.03 3.15 4.34
C LYS A 161 2.30 2.83 5.81
N LEU A 162 2.51 1.55 6.12
CA LEU A 162 2.88 1.10 7.46
C LEU A 162 4.19 1.79 7.90
N ASN A 163 5.21 1.75 7.05
CA ASN A 163 6.50 2.39 7.33
C ASN A 163 6.37 3.91 7.52
N ASP A 164 5.61 4.59 6.65
CA ASP A 164 5.33 6.02 6.81
C ASP A 164 4.66 6.34 8.16
N ASP A 165 3.71 5.51 8.58
CA ASP A 165 3.02 5.70 9.86
C ASP A 165 3.91 5.36 11.07
N LEU A 166 4.79 4.36 10.96
CA LEU A 166 5.84 4.11 11.96
C LEU A 166 6.80 5.29 12.08
N ILE A 167 7.30 5.81 10.96
CA ILE A 167 8.20 6.98 10.95
C ILE A 167 7.51 8.18 11.61
N LYS A 168 6.24 8.45 11.28
CA LYS A 168 5.49 9.53 11.93
C LYS A 168 5.33 9.31 13.43
N LEU A 169 5.05 8.06 13.85
CA LEU A 169 4.92 7.70 15.25
C LEU A 169 6.24 7.92 15.99
N GLU A 170 7.36 7.41 15.45
CA GLU A 170 8.70 7.59 16.03
C GLU A 170 9.09 9.06 16.10
N LEU A 171 8.83 9.85 15.04
CA LEU A 171 9.08 11.30 15.05
C LEU A 171 8.25 12.02 16.11
N ASN A 172 6.99 11.63 16.29
CA ASN A 172 6.14 12.20 17.34
C ASN A 172 6.60 11.81 18.74
N GLN A 173 7.03 10.56 18.93
CA GLN A 173 7.64 10.11 20.19
C GLN A 173 8.92 10.89 20.49
N PHE A 174 9.81 11.03 19.51
CA PHE A 174 11.04 11.82 19.67
C PHE A 174 10.75 13.28 20.03
N LYS A 175 9.79 13.92 19.34
CA LYS A 175 9.35 15.29 19.68
C LYS A 175 8.78 15.37 21.10
N HIS A 176 7.98 14.38 21.49
CA HIS A 176 7.40 14.33 22.83
C HIS A 176 8.47 14.15 23.91
N GLU A 177 9.39 13.21 23.71
CA GLU A 177 10.51 12.96 24.62
C GLU A 177 11.39 14.20 24.75
N ASN A 178 11.75 14.84 23.64
CA ASN A 178 12.53 16.08 23.66
C ASN A 178 11.78 17.21 24.40
N ASN A 179 10.47 17.36 24.20
CA ASN A 179 9.67 18.33 24.95
C ASN A 179 9.63 18.01 26.45
N LEU A 180 9.48 16.73 26.83
CA LEU A 180 9.54 16.28 28.21
C LEU A 180 10.89 16.60 28.84
N GLN A 181 12.00 16.27 28.16
CA GLN A 181 13.35 16.60 28.60
C GLN A 181 13.54 18.11 28.75
N GLN A 182 13.08 18.90 27.78
CA GLN A 182 13.13 20.37 27.87
C GLN A 182 12.32 20.89 29.06
N ARG A 183 11.14 20.31 29.33
CA ARG A 183 10.30 20.66 30.47
C ARG A 183 10.98 20.29 31.79
N GLU A 184 11.62 19.14 31.86
CA GLU A 184 12.40 18.71 33.02
C GLU A 184 13.55 19.68 33.30
N LEU A 185 14.31 20.06 32.26
CA LEU A 185 15.38 21.06 32.38
C LEU A 185 14.85 22.41 32.84
N ASN A 186 13.71 22.87 32.30
CA ASN A 186 13.07 24.12 32.71
C ASN A 186 12.63 24.06 34.19
N LEU A 187 12.05 22.94 34.63
CA LEU A 187 11.66 22.74 36.04
C LEU A 187 12.88 22.75 36.94
N LYS A 188 13.94 22.02 36.58
CA LYS A 188 15.20 21.99 37.31
C LYS A 188 15.83 23.38 37.39
N ASN A 189 15.80 24.15 36.30
CA ASN A 189 16.30 25.52 36.28
C ASN A 189 15.47 26.44 37.20
N SER A 190 14.13 26.31 37.18
CA SER A 190 13.24 27.07 38.06
C SER A 190 13.41 26.72 39.54
N ASP A 191 13.61 25.43 39.86
CA ASP A 191 13.90 24.95 41.20
C ASP A 191 15.26 25.49 41.69
N LEU A 192 16.30 25.36 40.86
CA LEU A 192 17.62 25.93 41.14
C LEU A 192 17.54 27.44 41.33
N ASN A 193 16.81 28.17 40.49
CA ASN A 193 16.62 29.61 40.62
C ASN A 193 15.92 29.98 41.94
N SER A 194 14.82 29.29 42.27
CA SER A 194 14.09 29.52 43.52
C SER A 194 14.95 29.22 44.74
N ARG A 195 15.72 28.14 44.67
CA ARG A 195 16.66 27.76 45.72
C ARG A 195 17.81 28.76 45.85
N ILE A 196 18.41 29.23 44.76
CA ILE A 196 19.43 30.29 44.78
C ILE A 196 18.87 31.55 45.42
N ILE A 197 17.67 31.98 45.01
CA ILE A 197 17.04 33.17 45.60
C ILE A 197 16.81 32.95 47.10
N SER A 198 16.24 31.82 47.51
CA SER A 198 16.00 31.53 48.93
C SER A 198 17.30 31.44 49.74
N ASP A 199 18.26 30.64 49.30
CA ASP A 199 19.54 30.41 50.00
C ASP A 199 20.37 31.70 50.04
N MET A 200 20.44 32.46 48.94
CA MET A 200 21.16 33.73 48.86
C MET A 200 20.46 34.83 49.66
N VAL A 201 19.15 35.03 49.50
CA VAL A 201 18.41 36.07 50.24
C VAL A 201 18.36 35.75 51.72
N SER A 202 18.18 34.48 52.11
CA SER A 202 18.26 34.05 53.51
C SER A 202 19.66 34.26 54.08
N GLY A 203 20.71 33.89 53.33
CA GLY A 203 22.10 34.15 53.70
C GLY A 203 22.38 35.63 53.90
N LEU A 204 22.04 36.47 52.91
CA LEU A 204 22.19 37.94 52.99
C LEU A 204 21.40 38.54 54.14
N LYS A 205 20.16 38.08 54.38
CA LYS A 205 19.34 38.55 55.49
C LYS A 205 19.92 38.15 56.85
N SER A 206 20.46 36.93 56.97
CA SER A 206 21.16 36.45 58.17
C SER A 206 22.44 37.25 58.42
N ASP A 207 23.21 37.54 57.38
CA ASP A 207 24.40 38.38 57.47
C ASP A 207 24.05 39.80 57.91
N ILE A 208 23.00 40.39 57.32
CA ILE A 208 22.48 41.71 57.73
C ILE A 208 22.04 41.69 59.19
N GLU A 209 21.32 40.67 59.63
CA GLU A 209 20.87 40.56 61.02
C GLU A 209 22.06 40.38 61.99
N THR A 210 23.07 39.62 61.57
CA THR A 210 24.33 39.46 62.31
C THR A 210 25.07 40.81 62.43
N TYR A 211 25.17 41.57 61.33
CA TYR A 211 25.75 42.90 61.34
C TYR A 211 24.96 43.87 62.22
N ARG A 212 23.61 43.81 62.21
CA ARG A 212 22.76 44.60 63.11
C ARG A 212 23.05 44.27 64.57
N TRP A 213 23.15 43.00 64.92
CA TRP A 213 23.48 42.56 66.29
C TRP A 213 24.87 43.00 66.74
N GLN A 214 25.87 42.90 65.86
CA GLN A 214 27.22 43.37 66.17
C GLN A 214 27.26 44.88 66.34
N LEU A 215 26.56 45.63 65.48
CA LEU A 215 26.49 47.09 65.54
C LEU A 215 25.84 47.59 66.82
N THR A 216 24.72 47.00 67.26
CA THR A 216 24.05 47.40 68.51
C THR A 216 24.91 47.07 69.73
N ARG A 217 25.54 45.89 69.76
CA ARG A 217 26.46 45.52 70.84
C ARG A 217 27.66 46.46 70.91
N ALA A 218 28.28 46.78 69.78
CA ALA A 218 29.40 47.73 69.72
C ALA A 218 28.96 49.14 70.12
N GLY A 219 27.80 49.61 69.67
CA GLY A 219 27.24 50.92 70.04
C GLY A 219 26.93 51.06 71.53
N ILE A 220 26.41 50.02 72.18
CA ILE A 220 26.20 50.04 73.63
C ILE A 220 27.54 50.16 74.38
N VAL A 221 28.56 49.42 73.94
CA VAL A 221 29.91 49.49 74.54
C VAL A 221 30.52 50.88 74.35
N THR A 222 30.37 51.51 73.19
CA THR A 222 30.89 52.87 72.97
C THR A 222 30.18 53.91 73.83
N ILE A 223 28.85 53.83 73.96
CA ILE A 223 28.06 54.73 74.82
C ILE A 223 28.45 54.54 76.30
N LEU A 224 28.55 53.30 76.79
CA LEU A 224 28.98 53.02 78.17
C LEU A 224 30.40 53.52 78.42
N THR A 225 31.33 53.30 77.49
CA THR A 225 32.70 53.79 77.59
C THR A 225 32.72 55.31 77.66
N MET A 226 31.92 55.99 76.82
CA MET A 226 31.79 57.44 76.82
C MET A 226 31.20 57.97 78.14
N ALA A 227 30.18 57.31 78.70
CA ALA A 227 29.62 57.67 80.01
C ALA A 227 30.64 57.49 81.15
N VAL A 228 31.41 56.41 81.16
CA VAL A 228 32.50 56.19 82.13
C VAL A 228 33.60 57.24 81.99
N CYS A 229 33.97 57.62 80.77
CA CYS A 229 34.89 58.74 80.53
C CYS A 229 34.36 60.06 81.10
N ILE A 230 33.08 60.37 80.90
CA ILE A 230 32.46 61.59 81.45
C ILE A 230 32.46 61.56 82.99
N LEU A 231 32.07 60.43 83.60
CA LEU A 231 32.05 60.28 85.05
C LEU A 231 33.44 60.31 85.68
N SER A 232 34.45 59.73 85.03
CA SER A 232 35.83 59.78 85.50
C SER A 232 36.39 61.21 85.45
N VAL A 233 36.14 61.95 84.37
CA VAL A 233 36.48 63.39 84.29
C VAL A 233 35.75 64.17 85.39
N TRP A 234 34.46 63.92 85.61
CA TRP A 234 33.69 64.61 86.65
C TRP A 234 34.15 64.28 88.07
N ASN A 235 34.51 63.03 88.36
CA ASN A 235 35.04 62.62 89.67
C ASN A 235 36.41 63.24 89.95
N VAL A 236 37.30 63.30 88.94
CA VAL A 236 38.57 64.04 89.05
C VAL A 236 38.30 65.52 89.32
N ALA A 237 37.37 66.14 88.59
CA ALA A 237 36.98 67.53 88.82
C ALA A 237 36.37 67.75 90.22
N LYS A 238 35.57 66.79 90.74
CA LYS A 238 35.00 66.85 92.09
C LYS A 238 36.06 66.72 93.18
N ARG A 239 37.05 65.82 93.03
CA ARG A 239 38.18 65.71 93.96
C ARG A 239 39.02 66.98 94.00
N VAL A 240 39.17 67.67 92.87
CA VAL A 240 39.80 69.01 92.81
C VAL A 240 38.91 70.08 93.46
N ASN A 241 37.58 69.95 93.41
CA ASN A 241 36.64 70.92 93.97
C ASN A 241 36.39 70.76 95.49
N GLU A 242 36.57 69.55 96.06
CA GLU A 242 36.56 69.32 97.52
C GLU A 242 37.79 69.95 98.22
N GLU A 243 38.82 70.34 97.47
CA GLU A 243 39.95 71.16 97.95
C GLU A 243 39.68 72.68 97.95
N HIS A 244 38.53 73.16 97.42
CA HIS A 244 38.17 74.58 97.36
C HIS A 244 36.90 74.93 98.16
N SER A 245 36.74 74.35 99.36
CA SER A 245 35.82 74.90 100.39
C SER A 245 36.50 76.04 101.16
N ASN A 246 36.72 77.18 100.50
CA ASN A 246 36.83 78.50 101.10
C ASN A 246 37.11 79.51 99.99
N GLU A 247 36.08 80.25 99.56
CA GLU A 247 36.03 81.71 99.62
C GLU A 247 34.95 82.28 98.69
N LYS A 248 34.44 83.44 99.11
CA LYS A 248 33.05 83.88 98.99
C LYS A 248 32.97 85.11 98.07
N TRP A 249 31.85 85.19 97.34
CA TRP A 249 31.36 86.24 96.44
C TRP A 249 31.51 87.71 96.92
N PRO A 250 31.23 88.68 96.03
CA PRO A 250 29.92 89.33 96.17
C PRO A 250 29.16 89.64 94.85
N ARG A 251 27.86 89.83 95.06
CA ARG A 251 26.67 90.02 94.21
C ARG A 251 26.21 91.47 94.32
N LEU A 252 25.48 92.07 93.36
CA LEU A 252 24.32 92.99 93.59
C LEU A 252 23.57 93.30 92.26
N VAL A 253 22.32 93.82 92.17
CA VAL A 253 20.93 93.33 92.45
C VAL A 253 19.96 94.07 91.45
N PRO A 254 18.60 94.14 91.55
CA PRO A 254 17.65 93.77 90.48
C PRO A 254 16.80 94.95 89.93
N VAL A 255 15.79 94.69 89.09
CA VAL A 255 14.38 95.16 89.24
C VAL A 255 13.57 94.71 88.00
N HIS A 256 12.36 94.25 88.28
CA HIS A 256 11.33 93.73 87.38
C HIS A 256 10.47 94.90 86.85
N GLU A 257 9.72 94.73 85.74
CA GLU A 257 8.24 94.75 85.69
C GLU A 257 7.74 94.96 84.24
N GLN A 258 6.47 94.64 84.03
CA GLN A 258 5.73 94.26 82.82
C GLN A 258 5.04 95.45 82.13
N THR A 259 4.75 95.31 80.83
CA THR A 259 3.40 95.30 80.19
C THR A 259 3.52 95.55 78.68
N ASP A 260 2.87 94.67 77.92
CA ASP A 260 1.91 94.93 76.82
C ASP A 260 2.26 95.84 75.62
N GLU A 261 1.77 95.39 74.46
CA GLU A 261 1.37 96.18 73.27
C GLU A 261 2.50 96.87 72.48
N GLU A 262 2.47 97.08 71.17
CA GLU A 262 1.62 96.72 70.04
C GLU A 262 2.26 97.46 68.85
N SER A 263 2.44 96.78 67.70
CA SER A 263 2.38 97.37 66.34
C SER A 263 3.49 98.34 65.86
N HIS A 264 3.66 98.73 64.58
CA HIS A 264 2.90 98.62 63.33
C HIS A 264 3.86 98.81 62.11
N ASP A 265 3.54 98.11 61.02
CA ASP A 265 3.41 98.53 59.60
C ASP A 265 4.65 99.05 58.83
N TYR A 266 4.82 98.76 57.53
CA TYR A 266 4.04 99.07 56.31
C TYR A 266 4.20 97.94 55.26
N GLU A 267 3.34 97.58 54.30
CA GLU A 267 2.05 98.00 53.70
C GLU A 267 1.61 96.78 52.80
N ALA A 268 0.38 96.25 52.82
CA ALA A 268 -0.88 96.68 52.17
C ALA A 268 -0.84 96.69 50.62
N ASP A 269 -1.85 96.35 49.80
CA ASP A 269 -3.20 95.73 49.84
C ASP A 269 -3.73 95.89 48.37
N TRP A 270 -4.57 95.05 47.75
CA TRP A 270 -6.05 95.05 47.67
C TRP A 270 -6.41 94.11 46.49
N ASP A 271 -7.54 93.38 46.39
CA ASP A 271 -8.89 93.64 46.91
C ASP A 271 -9.72 92.34 46.84
N GLU A 272 -10.61 92.17 47.81
CA GLU A 272 -11.64 91.13 47.87
C GLU A 272 -13.01 91.83 47.87
N SER A 273 -14.01 91.32 47.15
CA SER A 273 -15.40 91.61 47.50
C SER A 273 -16.37 90.48 47.17
N VAL A 274 -17.11 90.10 48.21
CA VAL A 274 -18.41 89.42 48.27
C VAL A 274 -19.20 90.28 49.31
N PRO A 275 -20.55 90.43 49.34
CA PRO A 275 -21.58 89.49 48.88
C PRO A 275 -22.91 90.09 48.34
N LEU A 276 -23.78 89.16 47.90
CA LEU A 276 -25.25 89.09 47.99
C LEU A 276 -26.12 90.36 47.99
N ALA A 277 -27.02 90.39 47.00
CA ALA A 277 -28.43 90.75 47.18
C ALA A 277 -29.29 89.49 46.94
#